data_AF-A0A2T1DP12-F1
#
_entry.id   AF-A0A2T1DP12-F1
#
_cell.length_a   1.000
_cell.length_b   1.000
_cell.length_c   1.000
_cell.angle_alpha   90.00
_cell.angle_beta   90.00
_cell.angle_gamma   90.00
#
_symmetry.space_group_name_H-M   'P 1'
#
loop_
_entity.id
_entity.type
_entity.pdbx_description
1 polymer ?
#
loop_
_entity_poly.entity_id
_entity_poly.type
_entity_poly.pdbx_seq_one_letter_code
_entity_poly.pdbx_strand_id
1 'polypeptide(L)'
;MRRVNTIVAGMLLGMGLPISLVCIWNLIQQSDSLTDSARSINIATLIFYGILPVAIGSWLTLNNHRQSQKLERDRLQRVFFNLLRQGDGNINILRFSMEANISGAEAKIYLDERAREFNAAFNVSEAGRVFYYFDGDFNTPTLKSIAGEETYDVVLEYVPPRTRQDVVRVIQQLTGLDEKPAKRVIKGSRASPILIAENVAKPTADQFRRQLEAVGASVLIVLR
;
A
#
# COMPACT_ATOMS: atom_id res chain seq x y z
N MET A 1 -12.32 -3.35 -12.67
CA MET A 1 -11.93 -2.08 -13.32
C MET A 1 -10.73 -2.20 -14.28
N ARG A 2 -9.69 -2.99 -13.97
CA ARG A 2 -8.43 -3.08 -14.76
C ARG A 2 -8.58 -3.51 -16.24
N ARG A 3 -9.54 -4.40 -16.57
CA ARG A 3 -9.78 -4.83 -17.97
C ARG A 3 -10.51 -3.78 -18.81
N VAL A 4 -11.37 -2.96 -18.20
CA VAL A 4 -12.13 -1.92 -18.90
C VAL A 4 -11.20 -0.81 -19.37
N ASN A 5 -10.26 -0.36 -18.52
CA ASN A 5 -9.32 0.69 -18.89
C ASN A 5 -8.39 0.28 -20.04
N THR A 6 -7.95 -0.97 -20.12
CA THR A 6 -7.11 -1.44 -21.23
C THR A 6 -7.90 -1.50 -22.56
N ILE A 7 -9.18 -1.88 -22.53
CA ILE A 7 -10.05 -1.90 -23.72
C ILE A 7 -10.35 -0.47 -24.20
N VAL A 8 -10.62 0.45 -23.28
CA VAL A 8 -10.91 1.85 -23.59
C VAL A 8 -9.67 2.56 -24.17
N ALA A 9 -8.48 2.32 -23.62
CA ALA A 9 -7.25 2.85 -24.21
C ALA A 9 -6.99 2.30 -25.63
N GLY A 10 -7.24 1.00 -25.85
CA GLY A 10 -7.12 0.38 -27.16
C GLY A 10 -8.10 0.95 -28.19
N MET A 11 -9.36 1.19 -27.81
CA MET A 11 -10.37 1.80 -28.68
C MET A 11 -10.02 3.26 -29.01
N LEU A 12 -9.59 4.05 -28.02
CA LEU A 12 -9.19 5.46 -28.22
C LEU A 12 -7.98 5.60 -29.15
N LEU A 13 -6.96 4.75 -28.99
CA LEU A 13 -5.79 4.75 -29.88
C LEU A 13 -6.13 4.21 -31.27
N GLY A 14 -6.93 3.15 -31.35
CA GLY A 14 -7.33 2.52 -32.60
C GLY A 14 -8.18 3.42 -33.50
N MET A 15 -9.04 4.28 -32.93
CA MET A 15 -9.83 5.26 -33.69
C MET A 15 -9.11 6.59 -33.90
N GLY A 16 -8.37 7.09 -32.91
CA GLY A 16 -7.72 8.40 -32.98
C GLY A 16 -6.57 8.48 -33.99
N LEU A 17 -5.77 7.42 -34.12
CA LEU A 17 -4.64 7.37 -35.06
C LEU A 17 -5.05 7.47 -36.54
N PRO A 18 -5.99 6.68 -37.07
CA PRO A 18 -6.40 6.80 -38.47
C PRO A 18 -7.08 8.13 -38.77
N ILE A 19 -7.90 8.67 -37.85
CA ILE A 19 -8.53 10.00 -38.01
C ILE A 19 -7.47 11.10 -38.07
N SER A 20 -6.44 11.02 -37.22
CA SER A 20 -5.34 11.98 -37.22
C SER A 20 -4.55 11.95 -38.54
N LEU A 21 -4.29 10.76 -39.09
CA LEU A 21 -3.56 10.59 -40.36
C LEU A 21 -4.34 11.17 -41.55
N VAL A 22 -5.66 10.92 -41.62
CA VAL A 22 -6.52 11.49 -42.68
C VAL A 22 -6.59 13.02 -42.56
N CYS A 23 -6.68 13.56 -41.35
CA CYS A 23 -6.67 15.00 -41.14
C CYS A 23 -5.34 15.63 -41.55
N ILE A 24 -4.19 15.02 -41.18
CA ILE A 24 -2.85 15.50 -41.56
C ILE A 24 -2.69 15.45 -43.09
N TRP A 25 -3.14 14.37 -43.74
CA TRP A 25 -3.09 14.24 -45.20
C TRP A 25 -3.90 15.33 -45.90
N ASN A 26 -5.14 15.58 -45.45
CA ASN A 26 -5.97 16.66 -45.98
C ASN A 26 -5.36 18.04 -45.72
N LEU A 27 -4.71 18.25 -44.58
CA LEU A 27 -4.07 19.54 -44.24
C LEU A 27 -2.85 19.84 -45.11
N ILE A 28 -2.11 18.81 -45.52
CA ILE A 28 -0.97 18.92 -46.46
C ILE A 28 -1.45 19.17 -47.89
N GLN A 29 -2.54 18.52 -48.31
CA GLN A 29 -3.10 18.67 -49.67
C GLN A 29 -3.92 19.96 -49.86
N GLN A 30 -4.50 20.50 -48.78
CA GLN A 30 -5.40 21.67 -48.77
C GLN A 30 -4.70 22.92 -48.21
N SER A 31 -3.45 23.17 -48.56
CA SER A 31 -2.75 24.43 -48.23
C SER A 31 -3.00 25.56 -49.23
N ASP A 32 -3.46 25.23 -50.44
CA ASP A 32 -3.47 26.17 -51.59
C ASP A 32 -4.84 26.82 -51.87
N SER A 33 -5.94 26.34 -51.27
CA SER A 33 -7.28 26.92 -51.43
C SER A 33 -7.94 27.21 -50.07
N LEU A 34 -7.84 28.46 -49.62
CA LEU A 34 -8.31 28.88 -48.29
C LEU A 34 -9.58 29.73 -48.37
N THR A 35 -10.71 29.12 -47.98
CA THR A 35 -11.81 29.82 -47.31
C THR A 35 -11.57 29.68 -45.80
N ASP A 36 -11.38 30.81 -45.09
CA ASP A 36 -10.91 30.86 -43.69
C ASP A 36 -11.76 30.01 -42.71
N SER A 37 -13.05 29.88 -43.01
CA SER A 37 -14.00 29.06 -42.24
C SER A 37 -13.65 27.56 -42.27
N ALA A 38 -13.27 27.00 -43.43
CA ALA A 38 -12.99 25.57 -43.57
C ALA A 38 -11.70 25.14 -42.84
N ARG A 39 -10.71 26.03 -42.77
CA ARG A 39 -9.45 25.79 -42.05
C ARG A 39 -9.69 25.66 -40.54
N SER A 40 -10.54 26.52 -39.97
CA SER A 40 -10.86 26.49 -38.54
C SER A 40 -11.56 25.19 -38.10
N ILE A 41 -12.47 24.69 -38.95
CA ILE A 41 -13.21 23.44 -38.72
C ILE A 41 -12.26 22.24 -38.74
N ASN A 42 -11.34 22.19 -39.72
CA ASN A 42 -10.35 21.10 -39.82
C ASN A 42 -9.34 21.08 -38.66
N ILE A 43 -8.99 22.25 -38.12
CA ILE A 43 -8.12 22.33 -36.93
C ILE A 43 -8.89 21.86 -35.68
N ALA A 44 -10.15 22.28 -35.53
CA ALA A 44 -10.98 21.86 -34.40
C ALA A 44 -11.20 20.34 -34.39
N THR A 45 -11.48 19.73 -35.55
CA THR A 45 -11.67 18.26 -35.66
C THR A 45 -10.39 17.50 -35.34
N LEU A 46 -9.22 17.99 -35.78
CA LEU A 46 -7.92 17.39 -35.46
C LEU A 46 -7.63 17.38 -33.95
N ILE A 47 -7.97 18.47 -33.24
CA ILE A 47 -7.71 18.57 -31.80
C ILE A 47 -8.65 17.66 -31.01
N PHE A 48 -9.96 17.72 -31.28
CA PHE A 48 -10.97 16.99 -30.52
C PHE A 48 -10.99 15.48 -30.81
N TYR A 49 -10.77 15.06 -32.06
CA TYR A 49 -10.85 13.64 -32.45
C TYR A 49 -9.49 12.99 -32.72
N GLY A 50 -8.43 13.77 -32.95
CA GLY A 50 -7.09 13.24 -33.15
C GLY A 50 -6.25 13.29 -31.88
N ILE A 51 -5.87 14.50 -31.46
CA ILE A 51 -4.82 14.70 -30.46
C ILE A 51 -5.30 14.34 -29.05
N LEU A 52 -6.49 14.80 -28.66
CA LEU A 52 -7.00 14.60 -27.29
C LEU A 52 -7.26 13.11 -26.95
N PRO A 53 -7.90 12.31 -27.83
CA PRO A 53 -8.07 10.88 -27.60
C PRO A 53 -6.75 10.10 -27.51
N VAL A 54 -5.77 10.44 -28.36
CA VAL A 54 -4.46 9.79 -28.37
C VAL A 54 -3.68 10.11 -27.11
N ALA A 55 -3.70 11.36 -26.63
CA ALA A 55 -3.04 11.76 -25.40
C ALA A 55 -3.62 11.01 -24.18
N ILE A 56 -4.95 10.92 -24.07
CA ILE A 56 -5.62 10.22 -22.97
C ILE A 56 -5.38 8.71 -23.05
N GLY A 57 -5.51 8.11 -24.24
CA GLY A 57 -5.25 6.68 -24.47
C GLY A 57 -3.80 6.29 -24.13
N SER A 58 -2.85 7.14 -24.50
CA SER A 58 -1.42 6.95 -24.20
C SER A 58 -1.14 7.06 -22.70
N TRP A 59 -1.67 8.09 -22.05
CA TRP A 59 -1.54 8.30 -20.59
C TRP A 59 -2.13 7.13 -19.80
N LEU A 60 -3.33 6.67 -20.17
CA LEU A 60 -4.03 5.57 -19.48
C LEU A 60 -3.26 4.24 -19.60
N THR A 61 -2.69 3.96 -20.77
CA THR A 61 -1.89 2.76 -21.01
C THR A 61 -0.65 2.72 -20.11
N LEU A 62 0.08 3.83 -20.06
CA LEU A 62 1.27 3.96 -19.21
C LEU A 62 0.92 3.89 -17.72
N ASN A 63 -0.13 4.57 -17.29
CA ASN A 63 -0.55 4.58 -15.88
C ASN A 63 -0.98 3.20 -15.40
N ASN A 64 -1.76 2.46 -16.22
CA ASN A 64 -2.21 1.11 -15.87
C ASN A 64 -1.03 0.13 -15.78
N HIS A 65 -0.03 0.28 -16.64
CA HIS A 65 1.18 -0.53 -16.56
C HIS A 65 1.99 -0.22 -15.28
N ARG A 66 2.15 1.06 -14.94
CA ARG A 66 2.79 1.48 -13.67
C ARG A 66 2.07 0.93 -12.45
N GLN A 67 0.73 0.94 -12.45
CA GLN A 67 -0.05 0.40 -11.34
C GLN A 67 0.12 -1.11 -11.21
N SER A 68 0.21 -1.81 -12.35
CA SER A 68 0.44 -3.25 -12.41
C SER A 68 1.75 -3.65 -11.74
N GLN A 69 2.83 -2.95 -12.11
CA GLN A 69 4.15 -3.20 -11.54
C GLN A 69 4.21 -2.86 -10.04
N LYS A 70 3.51 -1.80 -9.60
CA LYS A 70 3.43 -1.47 -8.16
C LYS A 70 2.79 -2.60 -7.37
N LEU A 71 1.63 -3.10 -7.80
CA LEU A 71 0.93 -4.20 -7.13
C LEU A 71 1.78 -5.46 -7.02
N GLU A 72 2.54 -5.77 -8.07
CA GLU A 72 3.43 -6.92 -8.08
C GLU A 72 4.59 -6.75 -7.10
N ARG A 73 5.24 -5.58 -7.11
CA ARG A 73 6.30 -5.23 -6.14
C ARG A 73 5.79 -5.30 -4.70
N ASP A 74 4.65 -4.68 -4.43
CA ASP A 74 4.03 -4.66 -3.10
C ASP A 74 3.70 -6.08 -2.62
N ARG A 75 3.24 -6.96 -3.53
CA ARG A 75 2.97 -8.37 -3.23
C ARG A 75 4.25 -9.13 -2.87
N LEU A 76 5.29 -9.03 -3.70
CA LEU A 76 6.57 -9.72 -3.44
C LEU A 76 7.20 -9.26 -2.13
N GLN A 77 7.16 -7.95 -1.88
CA GLN A 77 7.68 -7.34 -0.66
C GLN A 77 6.92 -7.80 0.58
N ARG A 78 5.59 -7.90 0.53
CA ARG A 78 4.79 -8.44 1.63
C ARG A 78 5.15 -9.90 1.93
N VAL A 79 5.23 -10.74 0.90
CA VAL A 79 5.62 -12.15 1.06
C VAL A 79 7.02 -12.27 1.65
N PHE A 80 7.96 -11.42 1.20
CA PHE A 80 9.32 -11.38 1.72
C PHE A 80 9.34 -11.10 3.22
N PHE A 81 8.69 -10.03 3.68
CA PHE A 81 8.65 -9.69 5.11
C PHE A 81 7.88 -10.71 5.95
N ASN A 82 6.81 -11.30 5.41
CA ASN A 82 6.09 -12.38 6.07
C ASN A 82 7.02 -13.57 6.33
N LEU A 83 7.82 -13.95 5.33
CA LEU A 83 8.76 -15.05 5.45
C LEU A 83 9.94 -14.74 6.37
N LEU A 84 10.45 -13.50 6.37
CA LEU A 84 11.48 -13.08 7.32
C LEU A 84 11.02 -13.26 8.77
N ARG A 85 9.78 -12.87 9.08
CA ARG A 85 9.23 -13.02 10.42
C ARG A 85 8.93 -14.47 10.79
N GLN A 86 8.41 -15.27 9.87
CA GLN A 86 8.11 -16.69 10.13
C GLN A 86 9.38 -17.55 10.24
N GLY A 87 10.44 -17.19 9.52
CA GLY A 87 11.67 -17.97 9.39
C GLY A 87 12.83 -17.46 10.24
N ASP A 88 12.62 -16.44 11.08
CA ASP A 88 13.67 -15.78 11.86
C ASP A 88 14.86 -15.35 10.98
N GLY A 89 14.54 -14.62 9.90
CA GLY A 89 15.54 -14.16 8.92
C GLY A 89 15.94 -15.21 7.87
N ASN A 90 15.48 -16.46 7.98
CA ASN A 90 15.85 -17.53 7.05
C ASN A 90 14.85 -17.68 5.90
N ILE A 91 15.31 -17.47 4.67
CA ILE A 91 14.47 -17.59 3.47
C ILE A 91 15.10 -18.58 2.48
N ASN A 92 14.27 -19.54 2.05
CA ASN A 92 14.59 -20.49 0.98
C ASN A 92 13.94 -20.06 -0.34
N ILE A 93 14.66 -20.20 -1.46
CA ILE A 93 14.16 -19.85 -2.81
C ILE A 93 12.81 -20.53 -3.12
N LEU A 94 12.69 -21.83 -2.89
CA LEU A 94 11.47 -22.60 -3.17
C LEU A 94 10.31 -22.12 -2.31
N ARG A 95 10.54 -21.85 -1.02
CA ARG A 95 9.49 -21.34 -0.13
C ARG A 95 9.00 -19.97 -0.59
N PHE A 96 9.93 -19.07 -0.95
CA PHE A 96 9.59 -17.76 -1.49
C PHE A 96 8.84 -17.87 -2.82
N SER A 97 9.29 -18.72 -3.75
CA SER A 97 8.64 -18.87 -5.06
C SER A 97 7.22 -19.42 -4.96
N MET A 98 6.99 -20.37 -4.06
CA MET A 98 5.65 -20.93 -3.81
C MET A 98 4.72 -19.88 -3.18
N GLU A 99 5.17 -19.17 -2.15
CA GLU A 99 4.34 -18.20 -1.44
C GLU A 99 4.07 -16.95 -2.29
N ALA A 100 5.07 -16.51 -3.06
CA ALA A 100 4.93 -15.39 -3.99
C ALA A 100 4.27 -15.81 -5.32
N ASN A 101 4.03 -17.10 -5.56
CA ASN A 101 3.50 -17.63 -6.82
C ASN A 101 4.24 -17.05 -8.04
N ILE A 102 5.56 -17.24 -8.07
CA ILE A 102 6.48 -16.86 -9.15
C ILE A 102 7.43 -18.03 -9.45
N SER A 103 8.16 -17.97 -10.56
CA SER A 103 9.12 -19.02 -10.88
C SER A 103 10.31 -19.02 -9.90
N GLY A 104 10.98 -20.17 -9.77
CA GLY A 104 12.20 -20.27 -8.96
C GLY A 104 13.33 -19.36 -9.44
N ALA A 105 13.42 -19.11 -10.75
CA ALA A 105 14.41 -18.20 -11.32
C ALA A 105 14.14 -16.74 -10.92
N GLU A 106 12.89 -16.29 -11.02
CA GLU A 106 12.48 -14.94 -10.57
C GLU A 106 12.67 -14.77 -9.06
N ALA A 107 12.31 -15.80 -8.28
CA ALA A 107 12.53 -15.81 -6.83
C ALA A 107 14.01 -15.66 -6.47
N LYS A 108 14.89 -16.40 -7.17
CA LYS A 108 16.34 -16.28 -6.98
C LYS A 108 16.83 -14.86 -7.28
N ILE A 109 16.42 -14.27 -8.41
CA ILE A 109 16.81 -12.91 -8.78
C ILE A 109 16.37 -11.91 -7.70
N TYR A 110 15.11 -11.99 -7.28
CA TYR A 110 14.57 -11.10 -6.25
C TYR A 110 15.33 -11.23 -4.92
N LEU A 111 15.58 -12.46 -4.45
CA LEU A 111 16.29 -12.70 -3.20
C LEU A 111 17.77 -12.32 -3.29
N ASP A 112 18.45 -12.53 -4.42
CA ASP A 112 19.82 -12.06 -4.65
C ASP A 112 19.91 -10.52 -4.56
N GLU A 113 18.91 -9.82 -5.12
CA GLU A 113 18.84 -8.36 -5.02
C GLU A 113 18.60 -7.91 -3.57
N ARG A 114 17.63 -8.50 -2.86
CA ARG A 114 17.37 -8.19 -1.45
C ARG A 114 18.57 -8.52 -0.56
N ALA A 115 19.24 -9.64 -0.82
CA ALA A 115 20.43 -10.04 -0.07
C ALA A 115 21.58 -9.03 -0.24
N ARG A 116 21.76 -8.51 -1.45
CA ARG A 116 22.73 -7.44 -1.70
C ARG A 116 22.34 -6.12 -1.01
N GLU A 117 21.05 -5.77 -1.05
CA GLU A 117 20.55 -4.52 -0.45
C GLU A 117 20.67 -4.54 1.09
N PHE A 118 20.42 -5.69 1.71
CA PHE A 118 20.44 -5.85 3.17
C PHE A 118 21.69 -6.54 3.72
N ASN A 119 22.71 -6.77 2.88
CA ASN A 119 23.95 -7.48 3.23
C ASN A 119 23.69 -8.85 3.90
N ALA A 120 22.74 -9.60 3.38
CA ALA A 120 22.39 -10.92 3.89
C ALA A 120 23.48 -11.95 3.55
N ALA A 121 23.69 -12.90 4.46
CA ALA A 121 24.52 -14.06 4.17
C ALA A 121 23.72 -15.08 3.36
N PHE A 122 24.40 -15.89 2.54
CA PHE A 122 23.76 -17.02 1.87
C PHE A 122 24.62 -18.27 1.99
N ASN A 123 23.95 -19.42 2.04
CA ASN A 123 24.60 -20.72 2.06
C ASN A 123 23.99 -21.60 0.95
N VAL A 124 24.86 -22.32 0.25
CA VAL A 124 24.48 -23.33 -0.74
C VAL A 124 24.71 -24.70 -0.12
N SER A 125 23.63 -25.43 0.12
CA SER A 125 23.72 -26.81 0.62
C SER A 125 24.38 -27.73 -0.41
N GLU A 126 24.91 -28.87 0.03
CA GLU A 126 25.46 -29.93 -0.84
C GLU A 126 24.46 -30.43 -1.90
N ALA A 127 23.15 -30.34 -1.61
CA ALA A 127 22.07 -30.65 -2.54
C ALA A 127 21.76 -29.50 -3.54
N GLY A 128 22.58 -28.47 -3.61
CA GLY A 128 22.41 -27.31 -4.51
C GLY A 128 21.33 -26.31 -4.09
N ARG A 129 20.68 -26.48 -2.93
CA ARG A 129 19.67 -25.54 -2.41
C ARG A 129 20.35 -24.30 -1.81
N VAL A 130 19.84 -23.12 -2.16
CA VAL A 130 20.32 -21.84 -1.63
C VAL A 130 19.40 -21.35 -0.51
N PHE A 131 19.98 -20.94 0.60
CA PHE A 131 19.32 -20.32 1.73
C PHE A 131 19.91 -18.94 1.97
N TYR A 132 19.06 -17.95 2.20
CA TYR A 132 19.44 -16.58 2.57
C TYR A 132 19.15 -16.35 4.04
N TYR A 133 20.07 -15.66 4.70
CA TYR A 133 20.08 -15.36 6.12
C TYR A 133 20.16 -13.84 6.27
N PHE A 134 19.03 -13.25 6.65
CA PHE A 134 18.92 -11.82 6.92
C PHE A 134 19.06 -11.60 8.42
N ASP A 135 19.92 -10.65 8.81
CA ASP A 135 20.06 -10.23 10.20
C ASP A 135 19.07 -9.08 10.48
N GLY A 136 18.39 -9.12 11.62
CA GLY A 136 17.41 -8.10 12.01
C GLY A 136 16.39 -8.54 13.06
N ASP A 137 15.72 -7.56 13.69
CA ASP A 137 14.56 -7.81 14.55
C ASP A 137 13.29 -7.91 13.71
N PHE A 138 12.82 -9.15 13.52
CA PHE A 138 11.64 -9.43 12.70
C PHE A 138 10.31 -9.37 13.47
N ASN A 139 10.31 -9.05 14.77
CA ASN A 139 9.13 -8.95 15.61
C ASN A 139 8.62 -7.51 15.83
N THR A 140 9.19 -6.54 15.12
CA THR A 140 8.82 -5.13 15.24
C THR A 140 7.39 -4.84 14.74
N PRO A 141 6.66 -3.91 15.37
CA PRO A 141 5.31 -3.52 14.94
C PRO A 141 5.23 -3.08 13.47
N THR A 142 6.28 -2.45 12.96
CA THR A 142 6.40 -2.01 11.57
C THR A 142 6.31 -3.17 10.57
N LEU A 143 7.00 -4.28 10.85
CA LEU A 143 6.94 -5.47 10.00
C LEU A 143 5.57 -6.16 10.08
N LYS A 144 4.85 -6.03 11.19
CA LYS A 144 3.47 -6.54 11.32
C LYS A 144 2.50 -5.79 10.39
N SER A 145 2.59 -4.47 10.36
CA SER A 145 1.77 -3.64 9.46
C SER A 145 2.06 -3.94 7.98
N ILE A 146 3.33 -4.04 7.58
CA ILE A 146 3.71 -4.34 6.19
C ILE A 146 3.29 -5.76 5.78
N ALA A 147 3.30 -6.70 6.73
CA ALA A 147 2.83 -8.06 6.57
C ALA A 147 1.32 -8.19 6.30
N GLY A 148 0.57 -7.09 6.46
CA GLY A 148 -0.89 -7.09 6.37
C GLY A 148 -1.58 -7.49 7.67
N GLU A 149 -0.87 -7.51 8.80
CA GLU A 149 -1.53 -7.53 10.11
C GLU A 149 -1.98 -6.10 10.42
N GLU A 150 -3.28 -5.85 10.31
CA GLU A 150 -3.90 -4.58 10.70
C GLU A 150 -3.58 -4.28 12.17
N THR A 151 -2.79 -3.23 12.37
CA THR A 151 -2.46 -2.70 13.69
C THR A 151 -3.40 -1.55 14.00
N TYR A 152 -3.87 -1.53 15.23
CA TYR A 152 -4.87 -0.58 15.71
C TYR A 152 -4.31 0.22 16.87
N ASP A 153 -4.64 1.50 16.91
CA ASP A 153 -4.37 2.38 18.03
C ASP A 153 -5.64 2.50 18.88
N VAL A 154 -5.50 2.33 20.20
CA VAL A 154 -6.62 2.40 21.15
C VAL A 154 -6.59 3.77 21.82
N VAL A 155 -7.60 4.58 21.53
CA VAL A 155 -7.71 5.96 21.99
C VAL A 155 -8.90 6.11 22.93
N LEU A 156 -8.67 6.67 24.10
CA LEU A 156 -9.69 7.06 25.06
C LEU A 156 -10.33 8.39 24.62
N GLU A 157 -11.60 8.37 24.26
CA GLU A 157 -12.33 9.57 23.83
C GLU A 157 -12.90 10.35 25.03
N TYR A 158 -13.48 9.63 25.98
CA TYR A 158 -14.13 10.22 27.15
C TYR A 158 -14.04 9.32 28.37
N VAL A 159 -13.81 9.94 29.54
CA VAL A 159 -13.80 9.27 30.84
C VAL A 159 -14.76 9.99 31.77
N PRO A 160 -15.82 9.31 32.25
CA PRO A 160 -16.72 9.88 33.25
C PRO A 160 -15.95 10.26 34.53
N PRO A 161 -16.21 11.43 35.14
CA PRO A 161 -15.51 11.86 36.35
C PRO A 161 -15.67 10.90 37.53
N ARG A 162 -16.78 10.15 37.57
CA ARG A 162 -17.15 9.22 38.66
C ARG A 162 -16.38 7.90 38.62
N THR A 163 -15.98 7.44 37.44
CA THR A 163 -15.29 6.14 37.24
C THR A 163 -13.79 6.29 36.91
N ARG A 164 -13.28 7.53 36.97
CA ARG A 164 -11.90 7.89 36.63
C ARG A 164 -10.85 7.03 37.34
N GLN A 165 -11.03 6.73 38.63
CA GLN A 165 -10.08 5.92 39.39
C GLN A 165 -10.07 4.45 38.98
N ASP A 166 -11.21 3.93 38.55
CA ASP A 166 -11.34 2.55 38.10
C ASP A 166 -10.75 2.39 36.68
N VAL A 167 -10.97 3.38 35.80
CA VAL A 167 -10.36 3.43 34.46
C VAL A 167 -8.83 3.48 34.55
N VAL A 168 -8.28 4.27 35.48
CA VAL A 168 -6.82 4.30 35.73
C VAL A 168 -6.30 2.92 36.10
N ARG A 169 -6.99 2.21 36.99
CA ARG A 169 -6.60 0.87 37.44
C ARG A 169 -6.59 -0.15 36.30
N VAL A 170 -7.61 -0.11 35.42
CA VAL A 170 -7.67 -0.99 34.25
C VAL A 170 -6.55 -0.68 33.26
N ILE A 171 -6.27 0.60 32.99
CA ILE A 171 -5.15 0.99 32.13
C ILE A 171 -3.82 0.50 32.72
N GLN A 172 -3.61 0.62 34.03
CA GLN A 172 -2.40 0.13 34.70
C GLN A 172 -2.25 -1.39 34.57
N GLN A 173 -3.32 -2.15 34.77
CA GLN A 173 -3.31 -3.61 34.63
C GLN A 173 -3.03 -4.05 33.18
N LEU A 174 -3.54 -3.30 32.20
CA LEU A 174 -3.40 -3.65 30.79
C LEU A 174 -2.10 -3.18 30.14
N THR A 175 -1.53 -2.07 30.60
CA THR A 175 -0.33 -1.45 30.00
C THR A 175 0.94 -1.62 30.84
N GLY A 176 0.82 -1.99 32.12
CA GLY A 176 1.96 -2.10 33.04
C GLY A 176 2.63 -0.76 33.39
N LEU A 177 2.01 0.38 33.09
CA LEU A 177 2.57 1.72 33.30
C LEU A 177 2.42 2.23 34.75
N ASP A 178 3.51 2.77 35.32
CA ASP A 178 3.57 3.29 36.69
C ASP A 178 2.66 4.51 36.96
N GLU A 179 2.30 4.70 38.24
CA GLU A 179 1.22 5.58 38.75
C GLU A 179 1.33 7.08 38.41
N LYS A 180 2.54 7.58 38.08
CA LYS A 180 2.83 9.01 37.87
C LYS A 180 2.54 9.53 36.44
N PRO A 181 2.93 8.84 35.35
CA PRO A 181 2.51 9.21 33.99
C PRO A 181 0.99 9.08 33.78
N ALA A 182 0.34 8.03 34.30
CA ALA A 182 -1.11 7.82 34.13
C ALA A 182 -1.98 8.94 34.75
N LYS A 183 -1.60 9.45 35.94
CA LYS A 183 -2.29 10.57 36.58
C LYS A 183 -2.04 11.93 35.90
N ARG A 184 -0.88 12.11 35.24
CA ARG A 184 -0.56 13.32 34.45
C ARG A 184 -1.36 13.39 33.15
N VAL A 185 -1.54 12.24 32.50
CA VAL A 185 -2.36 12.09 31.29
C VAL A 185 -3.82 12.46 31.57
N ILE A 186 -4.35 12.05 32.73
CA ILE A 186 -5.76 12.29 33.11
C ILE A 186 -6.01 13.70 33.70
N LYS A 187 -4.99 14.36 34.29
CA LYS A 187 -5.12 15.75 34.76
C LYS A 187 -5.08 16.79 33.63
N GLY A 188 -4.56 16.43 32.45
CA GLY A 188 -4.67 17.24 31.23
C GLY A 188 -6.02 17.09 30.50
N SER A 189 -6.82 16.09 30.86
CA SER A 189 -8.06 15.70 30.15
C SER A 189 -9.26 16.59 30.47
N ARG A 190 -9.23 17.84 29.98
CA ARG A 190 -10.47 18.57 29.72
C ARG A 190 -10.99 18.40 28.30
N ALA A 191 -10.16 18.05 27.30
CA ALA A 191 -10.62 18.06 25.91
C ALA A 191 -9.69 17.35 24.89
N SER A 192 -9.00 16.25 25.20
CA SER A 192 -8.15 15.59 24.19
C SER A 192 -8.16 14.07 24.27
N PRO A 193 -8.32 13.38 23.12
CA PRO A 193 -8.24 11.93 23.05
C PRO A 193 -6.88 11.44 23.58
N ILE A 194 -6.88 10.42 24.42
CA ILE A 194 -5.66 9.85 25.03
C ILE A 194 -5.31 8.54 24.36
N LEU A 195 -4.12 8.44 23.82
CA LEU A 195 -3.58 7.20 23.29
C LEU A 195 -3.17 6.26 24.44
N ILE A 196 -3.79 5.09 24.53
CA ILE A 196 -3.57 4.11 25.61
C ILE A 196 -2.60 3.03 25.17
N ALA A 197 -2.79 2.54 23.95
CA ALA A 197 -1.97 1.50 23.35
C ALA A 197 -1.80 1.78 21.86
N GLU A 198 -0.56 1.65 21.39
CA GLU A 198 -0.19 1.84 20.00
C GLU A 198 0.16 0.49 19.35
N ASN A 199 -0.14 0.36 18.07
CA ASN A 199 0.22 -0.78 17.23
C ASN A 199 -0.23 -2.15 17.79
N VAL A 200 -1.44 -2.22 18.36
CA VAL A 200 -1.99 -3.47 18.89
C VAL A 200 -2.79 -4.23 17.84
N ALA A 201 -2.74 -5.56 17.86
CA ALA A 201 -3.56 -6.37 16.97
C ALA A 201 -5.05 -6.20 17.31
N LYS A 202 -5.94 -6.37 16.32
CA LYS A 202 -7.41 -6.31 16.48
C LYS A 202 -7.97 -7.01 17.73
N PRO A 203 -7.64 -8.30 18.01
CA PRO A 203 -8.20 -8.98 19.18
C PRO A 203 -7.78 -8.33 20.49
N THR A 204 -6.56 -7.80 20.55
CA THR A 204 -6.06 -7.06 21.69
C THR A 204 -6.79 -5.72 21.81
N ALA A 205 -6.92 -4.95 20.73
CA ALA A 205 -7.66 -3.69 20.71
C ALA A 205 -9.11 -3.86 21.19
N ASP A 206 -9.78 -4.93 20.75
CA ASP A 206 -11.15 -5.28 21.18
C ASP A 206 -11.21 -5.70 22.65
N GLN A 207 -10.15 -6.30 23.19
CA GLN A 207 -10.04 -6.61 24.62
C GLN A 207 -9.89 -5.33 25.44
N PHE A 208 -9.02 -4.41 25.03
CA PHE A 208 -8.87 -3.10 25.67
C PHE A 208 -10.20 -2.33 25.67
N ARG A 209 -10.88 -2.27 24.52
CA ARG A 209 -12.19 -1.64 24.39
C ARG A 209 -13.21 -2.23 25.37
N ARG A 210 -13.35 -3.56 25.39
CA ARG A 210 -14.30 -4.24 26.29
C ARG A 210 -14.04 -3.95 27.75
N GLN A 211 -12.79 -3.97 28.19
CA GLN A 211 -12.45 -3.73 29.61
C GLN A 211 -12.61 -2.27 30.01
N LEU A 212 -12.35 -1.31 29.11
CA LEU A 212 -12.49 0.12 29.39
C LEU A 212 -13.96 0.57 29.32
N GLU A 213 -14.73 0.07 28.35
CA GLU A 213 -16.18 0.32 28.25
C GLU A 213 -16.95 -0.28 29.43
N ALA A 214 -16.51 -1.43 29.97
CA ALA A 214 -17.10 -2.03 31.17
C ALA A 214 -17.02 -1.11 32.42
N VAL A 215 -16.06 -0.19 32.43
CA VAL A 215 -15.86 0.79 33.51
C VAL A 215 -16.47 2.17 33.13
N GLY A 216 -17.16 2.23 32.00
CA GLY A 216 -17.89 3.39 31.52
C GLY A 216 -17.06 4.40 30.71
N ALA A 217 -15.85 4.04 30.26
CA ALA A 217 -15.06 4.88 29.37
C ALA A 217 -15.46 4.68 27.90
N SER A 218 -15.39 5.75 27.10
CA SER A 218 -15.57 5.67 25.65
C SER A 218 -14.21 5.47 24.98
N VAL A 219 -14.10 4.44 24.14
CA VAL A 219 -12.88 4.06 23.44
C VAL A 219 -13.11 4.05 21.93
N LEU A 220 -12.21 4.71 21.20
CA LEU A 220 -12.13 4.67 19.75
C LEU A 220 -10.95 3.79 19.34
N ILE A 221 -11.20 2.83 18.46
CA ILE A 221 -10.18 2.01 17.82
C ILE A 221 -9.90 2.64 16.45
N VAL A 222 -8.67 3.13 16.25
CA VAL A 222 -8.25 3.76 14.99
C VAL A 222 -7.34 2.78 14.25
N LEU A 223 -7.70 2.44 13.02
CA LEU A 223 -6.82 1.65 12.14
C LEU A 223 -5.64 2.52 11.70
N ARG A 224 -4.44 1.95 11.75
CA ARG A 224 -3.20 2.61 11.30
C ARG A 224 -2.81 2.21 9.90
#